data_AF-A0A7Y7Y5Y1-F1
#
_entry.id   AF-A0A7Y7Y5Y1-F1
#
_cell.length_a   1.000
_cell.length_b   1.000
_cell.length_c   1.000
_cell.angle_alpha   90.00
_cell.angle_beta   90.00
_cell.angle_gamma   90.00
#
_symmetry.space_group_name_H-M   'P 1'
#
loop_
_entity.id
_entity.type
_entity.pdbx_description
1 polymer ?
#
loop_
_entity_poly.entity_id
_entity_poly.type
_entity_poly.pdbx_seq_one_letter_code
_entity_poly.pdbx_strand_id
1 'polypeptide(L)'
;MAGKIIDDLSSAGKMLDPADKSGQLSLAGRALQKHGSREGSAFPSVKGSPSEINAQGQKIADEILNNPASTITYKDTGRFGKVMDIVAPDGRGLRYDASGKFIGLLEPPKS
;
A
#
# COMPACT_ATOMS: atom_id res chain seq x y z
N MET A 1 -12.03 6.84 -17.65
CA MET A 1 -12.05 5.46 -17.11
C MET A 1 -10.83 5.14 -16.24
N ALA A 2 -9.59 5.48 -16.64
CA ALA A 2 -8.40 5.25 -15.81
C ALA A 2 -8.35 6.03 -14.47
N GLY A 3 -8.90 7.26 -14.40
CA GLY A 3 -8.95 8.02 -13.14
C GLY A 3 -9.80 7.33 -12.07
N LYS A 4 -10.98 6.81 -12.44
CA LYS A 4 -11.89 6.15 -11.49
C LYS A 4 -11.26 4.93 -10.82
N ILE A 5 -10.48 4.12 -11.55
CA ILE A 5 -9.82 2.95 -10.96
C ILE A 5 -8.71 3.37 -9.99
N ILE A 6 -7.97 4.45 -10.27
CA ILE A 6 -6.98 5.00 -9.33
C ILE A 6 -7.65 5.52 -8.06
N ASP A 7 -8.78 6.24 -8.20
CA ASP A 7 -9.54 6.74 -7.05
C ASP A 7 -10.09 5.61 -6.17
N ASP A 8 -10.61 4.55 -6.79
CA ASP A 8 -11.11 3.37 -6.08
C ASP A 8 -9.96 2.67 -5.30
N LEU A 9 -8.80 2.50 -5.92
CA LEU A 9 -7.61 1.88 -5.30
C LEU A 9 -6.96 2.75 -4.21
N SER A 10 -6.94 4.07 -4.41
CA SER A 10 -6.50 5.03 -3.39
C SER A 10 -7.42 4.97 -2.18
N SER A 11 -8.74 4.94 -2.42
CA SER A 11 -9.76 4.89 -1.36
C SER A 11 -9.67 3.60 -0.55
N ALA A 12 -9.30 2.48 -1.16
CA ALA A 12 -9.11 1.22 -0.45
C ALA A 12 -8.02 1.32 0.65
N GLY A 13 -6.97 2.12 0.45
CA GLY A 13 -5.91 2.37 1.45
C GLY A 13 -6.39 3.17 2.67
N LYS A 14 -7.46 3.97 2.51
CA LYS A 14 -8.04 4.84 3.55
C LYS A 14 -8.95 4.07 4.51
N MET A 15 -9.41 2.87 4.13
CA MET A 15 -10.26 2.05 5.00
C MET A 15 -9.52 1.69 6.29
N LEU A 16 -10.25 1.67 7.41
CA LEU A 16 -9.70 1.22 8.70
C LEU A 16 -9.25 -0.24 8.59
N ASP A 17 -8.09 -0.53 9.16
CA ASP A 17 -7.59 -1.89 9.23
C ASP A 17 -8.35 -2.65 10.32
N PRO A 18 -9.15 -3.69 9.99
CA PRO A 18 -9.92 -4.43 10.99
C PRO A 18 -9.04 -5.19 11.98
N ALA A 19 -7.76 -5.40 11.68
CA ALA A 19 -6.81 -6.03 12.59
C ALA A 19 -6.06 -5.00 13.45
N ASP A 20 -6.28 -3.70 13.28
CA ASP A 20 -5.78 -2.68 14.20
C ASP A 20 -6.63 -2.68 15.47
N LYS A 21 -6.02 -3.01 16.61
CA LYS A 21 -6.73 -3.10 17.90
C LYS A 21 -7.22 -1.75 18.40
N SER A 22 -6.58 -0.66 17.98
CA SER A 22 -7.04 0.69 18.36
C SER A 22 -8.26 1.14 17.54
N GLY A 23 -8.48 0.54 16.36
CA GLY A 23 -9.51 0.95 15.41
C GLY A 23 -9.25 2.32 14.77
N GLN A 24 -8.01 2.82 14.81
CA GLN A 24 -7.66 4.17 14.37
C GLN A 24 -6.76 4.17 13.13
N LEU A 25 -6.01 3.10 12.89
CA LEU A 25 -5.12 3.02 11.73
C LEU A 25 -5.86 2.55 10.48
N SER A 26 -5.58 3.22 9.36
CA SER A 26 -5.99 2.76 8.04
C SER A 26 -5.10 1.61 7.57
N LEU A 27 -5.57 0.89 6.55
CA LEU A 27 -4.81 -0.18 5.90
C LEU A 27 -3.45 0.34 5.38
N ALA A 28 -3.42 1.51 4.74
CA ALA A 28 -2.18 2.12 4.26
C ALA A 28 -1.28 2.59 5.42
N GLY A 29 -1.85 3.23 6.45
CA GLY A 29 -1.11 3.69 7.62
C GLY A 29 -0.46 2.54 8.39
N ARG A 30 -1.22 1.48 8.66
CA ARG A 30 -0.71 0.28 9.34
C ARG A 30 0.31 -0.48 8.51
N ALA A 31 0.09 -0.58 7.19
CA ALA A 31 1.07 -1.21 6.30
C ALA A 31 2.39 -0.43 6.30
N LEU A 32 2.34 0.90 6.24
CA LEU A 32 3.53 1.74 6.32
C LEU A 32 4.25 1.59 7.66
N GLN A 33 3.52 1.64 8.78
CA GLN A 33 4.10 1.41 10.11
C GLN A 33 4.84 0.06 10.20
N LYS A 34 4.25 -1.00 9.64
CA LYS A 34 4.83 -2.35 9.63
C LYS A 34 6.05 -2.50 8.71
N HIS A 35 6.07 -1.81 7.57
CA HIS A 35 7.18 -1.89 6.62
C HIS A 35 8.33 -0.97 7.03
N GLY A 36 8.06 0.30 7.31
CA GLY A 36 9.07 1.28 7.67
C GLY A 36 9.76 1.03 9.02
N SER A 37 9.28 0.06 9.81
CA SER A 37 9.96 -0.42 11.03
C SER A 37 10.95 -1.57 10.78
N ARG A 38 11.03 -2.10 9.56
CA ARG A 38 11.96 -3.18 9.21
C ARG A 38 13.32 -2.61 8.85
N GLU A 39 14.37 -3.28 9.31
CA GLU A 39 15.73 -2.98 8.89
C GLU A 39 15.87 -3.16 7.37
N GLY A 40 16.41 -2.13 6.70
CA GLY A 40 16.61 -2.12 5.26
C GLY A 40 15.32 -1.96 4.42
N SER A 41 14.20 -1.53 5.02
CA SER A 41 12.99 -1.21 4.26
C SER A 41 13.21 -0.05 3.29
N ALA A 42 12.59 -0.13 2.12
CA ALA A 42 12.52 1.01 1.20
C ALA A 42 11.48 2.05 1.64
N PHE A 43 10.64 1.73 2.63
CA PHE A 43 9.64 2.63 3.19
C PHE A 43 10.19 3.37 4.41
N PRO A 44 9.86 4.67 4.58
CA PRO A 44 10.33 5.44 5.71
C PRO A 44 9.67 4.95 7.01
N SER A 45 10.44 5.00 8.11
CA SER A 45 9.86 4.87 9.45
C SER A 45 8.87 6.00 9.71
N VAL A 46 7.73 5.68 10.32
CA VAL A 46 6.70 6.66 10.67
C VAL A 46 6.68 6.95 12.16
N LYS A 47 6.30 8.18 12.50
CA LYS A 47 6.07 8.64 13.87
C LYS A 47 4.84 9.53 13.90
N GLY A 48 4.28 9.71 15.10
CA GLY A 48 3.13 10.57 15.34
C GLY A 48 1.88 9.79 15.77
N SER A 49 0.77 10.52 15.83
CA SER A 49 -0.57 10.03 16.10
C SER A 49 -1.07 9.10 14.97
N PRO A 50 -2.12 8.29 15.22
CA PRO A 50 -2.72 7.45 14.18
C PRO A 50 -3.15 8.23 12.93
N SER A 51 -3.68 9.44 13.09
CA SER A 51 -4.07 10.30 11.95
C SER A 51 -2.86 10.69 11.09
N GLU A 52 -1.75 11.06 11.72
CA GLU A 52 -0.51 11.40 11.02
C GLU A 52 0.10 10.18 10.31
N ILE A 53 0.04 9.00 10.94
CA ILE A 53 0.49 7.75 10.33
C ILE A 53 -0.38 7.39 9.13
N ASN A 54 -1.71 7.56 9.24
CA ASN A 54 -2.63 7.32 8.13
C ASN A 54 -2.36 8.26 6.96
N ALA A 55 -2.13 9.55 7.23
CA ALA A 55 -1.79 10.52 6.20
C ALA A 55 -0.46 10.18 5.51
N GLN A 56 0.56 9.78 6.27
CA GLN A 56 1.85 9.34 5.72
C GLN A 56 1.70 8.07 4.86
N GLY A 57 0.95 7.08 5.34
CA GLY A 57 0.66 5.85 4.59
C GLY A 57 -0.07 6.13 3.29
N GLN A 58 -1.10 6.98 3.35
CA GLN A 58 -1.89 7.35 2.20
C GLN A 58 -1.07 8.12 1.15
N LYS A 59 -0.22 9.05 1.61
CA LYS A 59 0.66 9.81 0.71
C LYS A 59 1.54 8.87 -0.12
N ILE A 60 2.14 7.86 0.49
CA ILE A 60 2.98 6.88 -0.23
C ILE A 60 2.14 6.06 -1.22
N ALA A 61 0.93 5.64 -0.83
CA ALA A 61 0.05 4.92 -1.74
C ALA A 61 -0.32 5.77 -2.97
N ASP A 62 -0.70 7.03 -2.74
CA ASP A 62 -1.05 7.95 -3.82
C ASP A 62 0.16 8.29 -4.70
N GLU A 63 1.35 8.42 -4.14
CA GLU A 63 2.60 8.60 -4.91
C GLU A 63 2.86 7.42 -5.87
N ILE A 64 2.67 6.18 -5.41
CA ILE A 64 2.87 4.98 -6.25
C ILE A 64 1.77 4.88 -7.31
N LEU A 65 0.51 5.12 -6.96
CA LEU A 65 -0.62 5.02 -7.89
C LEU A 65 -0.59 6.10 -8.99
N ASN A 66 -0.16 7.32 -8.66
CA ASN A 66 -0.14 8.45 -9.59
C ASN A 66 1.18 8.57 -10.36
N ASN A 67 2.17 7.72 -10.09
CA ASN A 67 3.41 7.72 -10.86
C ASN A 67 3.15 7.14 -12.26
N PRO A 68 3.37 7.91 -13.35
CA PRO A 68 3.07 7.46 -14.71
C PRO A 68 3.98 6.32 -15.19
N ALA A 69 5.11 6.09 -14.51
CA ALA A 69 6.02 4.99 -14.78
C ALA A 69 5.77 3.77 -13.87
N SER A 70 4.73 3.80 -13.03
CA SER A 70 4.31 2.61 -12.29
C SER A 70 3.81 1.53 -13.24
N THR A 71 4.15 0.28 -12.92
CA THR A 71 3.73 -0.90 -13.68
C THR A 71 2.69 -1.69 -12.92
N ILE A 72 1.75 -2.30 -13.64
CA ILE A 72 0.72 -3.17 -13.07
C ILE A 72 1.02 -4.60 -13.48
N THR A 73 1.08 -5.50 -12.51
CA THR A 73 1.24 -6.95 -12.75
C THR A 73 0.15 -7.74 -12.04
N TYR A 74 -0.36 -8.76 -12.71
CA TYR A 74 -1.34 -9.68 -12.16
C TYR A 74 -0.68 -11.03 -11.92
N LYS A 75 -0.83 -11.59 -10.73
CA LYS A 75 -0.27 -12.90 -10.38
C LYS A 75 -1.14 -13.65 -9.39
N ASP A 76 -0.96 -14.95 -9.34
CA ASP A 76 -1.49 -15.78 -8.26
C ASP A 76 -0.40 -15.99 -7.20
N THR A 77 -0.71 -15.68 -5.95
CA THR A 77 0.25 -15.78 -4.83
C THR A 77 -0.03 -16.97 -3.93
N GLY A 78 -1.03 -17.81 -4.24
CA GLY A 78 -1.51 -18.91 -3.40
C GLY A 78 -2.18 -18.40 -2.12
N ARG A 79 -1.42 -17.77 -1.21
CA ARG A 79 -1.90 -17.21 0.06
C ARG A 79 -3.01 -16.18 -0.12
N PHE A 80 -2.90 -15.31 -1.13
CA PHE A 80 -3.89 -14.27 -1.40
C PHE A 80 -4.66 -14.52 -2.71
N GLY A 81 -4.48 -15.70 -3.32
CA GLY A 81 -4.98 -15.99 -4.67
C GLY A 81 -4.48 -14.98 -5.69
N LYS A 82 -5.37 -14.61 -6.63
CA LYS A 82 -5.11 -13.60 -7.66
C LYS A 82 -5.00 -12.20 -7.04
N VAL A 83 -3.91 -11.53 -7.35
CA VAL A 83 -3.59 -10.18 -6.89
C VAL A 83 -3.21 -9.28 -8.05
N MET A 84 -3.35 -7.97 -7.81
CA MET A 84 -2.84 -6.91 -8.64
C MET A 84 -1.75 -6.17 -7.86
N ASP A 85 -0.53 -6.19 -8.38
CA ASP A 85 0.60 -5.45 -7.83
C ASP A 85 0.86 -4.22 -8.70
N ILE A 86 0.93 -3.06 -8.06
CA ILE A 86 1.29 -1.79 -8.70
C ILE A 86 2.64 -1.36 -8.14
N VAL A 87 3.66 -1.24 -8.99
CA VAL A 87 5.05 -1.05 -8.56
C VAL A 87 5.64 0.17 -9.24
N ALA A 88 6.14 1.12 -8.45
CA ALA A 88 6.84 2.31 -8.92
C ALA A 88 8.28 1.97 -9.38
N PRO A 89 8.94 2.85 -10.16
CA PRO A 89 10.30 2.59 -10.66
C PRO A 89 11.37 2.37 -9.58
N ASP A 90 11.15 2.89 -8.38
CA ASP A 90 12.03 2.68 -7.22
C ASP A 90 11.82 1.31 -6.54
N GLY A 91 10.91 0.48 -7.07
CA GLY A 91 10.59 -0.86 -6.59
C GLY A 91 9.58 -0.89 -5.44
N ARG A 92 9.20 0.25 -4.84
CA ARG A 92 8.12 0.30 -3.86
C ARG A 92 6.81 -0.02 -4.56
N GLY A 93 5.99 -0.87 -3.96
CA GLY A 93 4.71 -1.25 -4.56
C GLY A 93 3.56 -1.36 -3.58
N LEU A 94 2.37 -1.47 -4.17
CA LEU A 94 1.11 -1.74 -3.50
C LEU A 94 0.55 -3.06 -4.03
N ARG A 95 -0.06 -3.84 -3.15
CA ARG A 95 -0.79 -5.05 -3.51
C ARG A 95 -2.27 -4.90 -3.21
N TYR A 96 -3.08 -5.28 -4.18
CA TYR A 96 -4.53 -5.40 -4.09
C TYR A 96 -4.95 -6.82 -4.40
N ASP A 97 -6.06 -7.27 -3.81
CA ASP A 97 -6.69 -8.51 -4.27
C ASP A 97 -7.44 -8.29 -5.60
N ALA A 98 -8.00 -9.36 -6.15
CA ALA A 98 -8.78 -9.33 -7.40
C ALA A 98 -10.02 -8.41 -7.36
N SER A 99 -10.48 -7.99 -6.17
CA SER A 99 -11.61 -7.08 -5.99
C SER A 99 -11.19 -5.61 -5.81
N GLY A 100 -9.88 -5.33 -5.77
CA GLY A 100 -9.36 -3.99 -5.50
C GLY A 100 -9.24 -3.66 -4.01
N LYS A 101 -9.39 -4.64 -3.11
CA LYS A 101 -9.12 -4.43 -1.68
C LYS A 101 -7.63 -4.34 -1.44
N PHE A 102 -7.21 -3.34 -0.66
CA PHE A 102 -5.81 -3.16 -0.28
C PHE A 102 -5.34 -4.32 0.61
N ILE A 103 -4.24 -4.98 0.20
CA ILE A 103 -3.58 -6.05 0.97
C ILE A 103 -2.38 -5.49 1.75
N GLY A 104 -1.54 -4.65 1.14
CA GLY A 104 -0.33 -4.15 1.78
C GLY A 104 0.69 -3.52 0.85
N LEU A 105 1.79 -3.06 1.45
CA LEU A 105 2.97 -2.57 0.75
C LEU A 105 3.87 -3.71 0.27
N LEU A 106 4.64 -3.46 -0.79
CA LEU A 106 5.62 -4.37 -1.36
C LEU A 106 7.00 -3.71 -1.30
N GLU A 107 7.95 -4.42 -0.70
CA GLU A 107 9.37 -4.03 -0.75
C GLU A 107 9.95 -4.36 -2.14
N PRO A 108 10.98 -3.62 -2.59
CA PRO A 108 11.76 -4.00 -3.75
C PRO A 108 12.36 -5.41 -3.58
N PRO A 109 12.58 -6.15 -4.68
CA PRO A 109 13.37 -7.38 -4.65
C PRO A 109 14.75 -7.10 -4.05
N LYS A 110 15.25 -8.00 -3.20
CA LYS A 110 16.66 -7.95 -2.78
C LYS A 110 17.53 -8.23 -4.01
N SER A 111 18.45 -7.31 -4.30
CA SER A 111 19.52 -7.48 -5.28
C SER A 111 20.55 -8.52 -4.81
#